data_AF-A0A1G3A6B0-F1
#
_entry.id   AF-A0A1G3A6B0-F1
#
_cell.length_a   1.000
_cell.length_b   1.000
_cell.length_c   1.000
_cell.angle_alpha   90.00
_cell.angle_beta   90.00
_cell.angle_gamma   90.00
#
_symmetry.space_group_name_H-M   'P 1'
#
loop_
_entity.id
_entity.type
_entity.pdbx_description
1 polymer ?
#
loop_
_entity_poly.entity_id
_entity_poly.type
_entity_poly.pdbx_seq_one_letter_code
_entity_poly.pdbx_strand_id
1 'polypeptide(L)'
;MNTFWLKIAGLAVLAVGVIVLVTVFTSGTNSEPEKPQKTFYDQAEEDRQRFSSEPQAVGTQEQEAVAQPQQTPAQTQSVESVPPVPEPAEPPKPTILYFKPLSEIETIEAERLLSVAVPGRSIGRLPMTGSNLMVPNCRQIISKWPDSWYAYRAKQMLADLPERDQKRYSVTKEELDMSRFAKPRPGSQPFKVEESR
;
A
#
# COMPACT_ATOMS: atom_id res chain seq x y z
N MET A 1 -17.02 -61.59 29.12
CA MET A 1 -16.86 -60.12 29.15
C MET A 1 -15.39 -59.61 29.11
N ASN A 2 -14.35 -60.44 28.87
CA ASN A 2 -12.95 -59.98 29.00
C ASN A 2 -12.19 -59.74 27.68
N THR A 3 -12.69 -60.23 26.54
CA THR A 3 -12.01 -60.09 25.24
C THR A 3 -12.43 -58.85 24.46
N PHE A 4 -13.51 -58.18 24.87
CA PHE A 4 -14.03 -57.00 24.18
C PHE A 4 -13.22 -55.74 24.52
N TRP A 5 -12.89 -55.56 25.81
CA TRP A 5 -12.01 -54.47 26.27
C TRP A 5 -10.57 -54.59 25.77
N LEU A 6 -10.05 -55.82 25.62
CA LEU A 6 -8.69 -56.05 25.12
C LEU A 6 -8.53 -55.62 23.65
N LYS A 7 -9.57 -55.83 22.82
CA LYS A 7 -9.59 -55.38 21.42
C LYS A 7 -9.62 -53.85 21.30
N ILE A 8 -10.41 -53.19 22.15
CA ILE A 8 -10.51 -51.71 22.19
C ILE A 8 -9.18 -51.10 22.63
N ALA A 9 -8.55 -51.66 23.67
CA ALA A 9 -7.23 -51.21 24.13
C ALA A 9 -6.14 -51.39 23.06
N GLY A 10 -6.15 -52.52 22.35
CA GLY A 10 -5.22 -52.76 21.24
C GLY A 10 -5.39 -51.77 20.09
N LEU A 11 -6.64 -51.42 19.74
CA LEU A 11 -6.94 -50.44 18.69
C LEU A 11 -6.51 -49.02 19.08
N ALA A 12 -6.68 -48.63 20.35
CA ALA A 12 -6.27 -47.34 20.86
C ALA A 12 -4.75 -47.14 20.82
N VAL A 13 -3.97 -48.14 21.22
CA VAL A 13 -2.50 -48.07 21.18
C VAL A 13 -1.99 -47.97 19.73
N LEU A 14 -2.64 -48.67 18.79
CA LEU A 14 -2.28 -48.61 17.38
C LEU A 14 -2.59 -47.24 16.78
N ALA A 15 -3.74 -46.64 17.11
CA ALA A 15 -4.08 -45.29 16.66
C ALA A 15 -3.10 -44.22 17.17
N VAL A 16 -2.69 -44.30 18.45
CA VAL A 16 -1.70 -43.38 19.02
C VAL A 16 -0.32 -43.58 18.35
N GLY A 17 0.07 -44.84 18.09
CA GLY A 17 1.31 -45.14 17.37
C GLY A 17 1.36 -44.52 15.97
N VAL A 18 0.25 -44.54 15.23
CA VAL A 18 0.16 -43.92 13.89
C VAL A 18 0.25 -42.40 13.97
N ILE A 19 -0.41 -41.77 14.95
CA ILE A 19 -0.36 -40.31 15.13
C ILE A 19 1.07 -39.85 15.44
N VAL A 20 1.78 -40.56 16.33
CA VAL A 20 3.17 -40.25 16.69
C VAL A 20 4.09 -40.45 15.49
N LEU A 21 3.87 -41.51 14.69
CA LEU A 21 4.65 -41.73 13.45
C LEU A 21 4.44 -40.60 12.43
N VAL A 22 3.21 -40.14 12.24
CA VAL A 22 2.93 -39.01 11.31
C VAL A 22 3.54 -37.71 11.82
N THR A 23 3.47 -37.42 13.13
CA THR A 23 4.05 -36.18 13.69
C THR A 23 5.58 -36.19 13.65
N VAL A 24 6.23 -37.32 13.93
CA VAL A 24 7.70 -37.41 13.83
C VAL A 24 8.17 -37.33 12.38
N PHE A 25 7.42 -37.91 11.43
CA PHE A 25 7.78 -37.85 10.01
C PHE A 25 7.49 -36.48 9.37
N THR A 26 6.56 -35.69 9.91
CA THR A 26 6.26 -34.31 9.44
C THR A 26 7.07 -33.23 10.15
N SER A 27 7.64 -33.50 11.33
CA SER A 27 8.47 -32.52 12.06
C SER A 27 9.94 -32.46 11.59
N GLY A 28 10.32 -33.27 10.59
CA GLY A 28 11.68 -33.33 10.03
C GLY A 28 11.99 -32.28 8.95
N THR A 29 11.01 -31.53 8.46
CA THR A 29 11.23 -30.45 7.49
C THR A 29 11.33 -29.11 8.21
N ASN A 30 12.54 -28.78 8.64
CA ASN A 30 12.97 -27.41 8.92
C ASN A 30 12.79 -26.59 7.63
N SER A 31 11.69 -25.86 7.54
CA SER A 31 11.57 -24.74 6.59
C SER A 31 11.78 -23.46 7.39
N GLU A 32 12.90 -22.79 7.13
CA GLU A 32 13.09 -21.37 7.39
C GLU A 32 11.81 -20.58 7.03
N PRO A 33 11.46 -19.51 7.76
CA PRO A 33 10.30 -18.70 7.43
C PRO A 33 10.54 -17.99 6.10
N GLU A 34 10.12 -18.62 5.00
CA GLU A 34 9.88 -17.94 3.74
C GLU A 34 8.98 -16.75 4.04
N LYS A 35 9.45 -15.55 3.72
CA LYS A 35 8.66 -14.32 3.81
C LYS A 35 7.29 -14.60 3.16
N PRO A 36 6.16 -14.38 3.86
CA PRO A 36 4.87 -14.80 3.37
C PRO A 36 4.63 -14.19 1.99
N GLN A 37 4.27 -15.05 1.03
CA GLN A 37 3.91 -14.63 -0.32
C GLN A 37 2.76 -13.61 -0.22
N LYS A 38 2.98 -12.38 -0.68
CA LYS A 38 1.98 -11.29 -0.60
C LYS A 38 0.67 -11.78 -1.22
N THR A 39 -0.37 -11.88 -0.40
CA THR A 39 -1.69 -12.28 -0.85
C THR A 39 -2.44 -11.09 -1.48
N PHE A 40 -3.52 -11.37 -2.22
CA PHE A 40 -4.37 -10.32 -2.78
C PHE A 40 -4.91 -9.36 -1.70
N TYR A 41 -5.07 -9.85 -0.47
CA TYR A 41 -5.53 -9.07 0.68
C TYR A 41 -4.43 -8.14 1.21
N ASP A 42 -3.18 -8.61 1.29
CA ASP A 42 -2.05 -7.77 1.71
C ASP A 42 -1.85 -6.57 0.77
N GLN A 43 -1.95 -6.81 -0.54
CA GLN A 43 -1.87 -5.73 -1.54
C GLN A 43 -3.07 -4.78 -1.50
N ALA A 44 -4.25 -5.26 -1.15
CA ALA A 44 -5.46 -4.45 -1.00
C ALA A 44 -5.36 -3.53 0.22
N GLU A 45 -4.72 -3.98 1.30
CA GLU A 45 -4.41 -3.21 2.50
C GLU A 45 -3.33 -2.15 2.21
N GLU A 46 -2.24 -2.54 1.51
CA GLU A 46 -1.18 -1.62 1.07
C GLU A 46 -1.72 -0.48 0.21
N ASP A 47 -2.59 -0.79 -0.76
CA ASP A 47 -3.23 0.24 -1.59
C ASP A 47 -4.04 1.22 -0.72
N ARG A 48 -4.81 0.72 0.24
CA ARG A 48 -5.60 1.58 1.13
C ARG A 48 -4.70 2.56 1.89
N GLN A 49 -3.59 2.09 2.46
CA GLN A 49 -2.65 2.93 3.18
C GLN A 49 -1.99 3.95 2.24
N ARG A 50 -1.50 3.49 1.08
CA ARG A 50 -0.79 4.32 0.10
C ARG A 50 -1.67 5.44 -0.44
N PHE A 51 -2.94 5.14 -0.74
CA PHE A 51 -3.89 6.09 -1.35
C PHE A 51 -4.61 6.99 -0.34
N SER A 52 -4.44 6.77 0.96
CA SER A 52 -4.94 7.68 2.00
C SER A 52 -4.01 8.85 2.34
N SER A 53 -2.74 8.84 1.90
CA SER A 53 -1.78 9.91 2.22
C SER A 53 -1.84 11.05 1.19
N GLU A 54 -2.05 12.28 1.66
CA GLU A 54 -2.01 13.51 0.84
C GLU A 54 -0.59 14.09 0.72
N PRO A 55 -0.20 14.69 -0.42
CA PRO A 55 1.10 15.33 -0.59
C PRO A 55 1.11 16.72 0.05
N GLN A 56 2.27 17.09 0.60
CA GLN A 56 2.48 18.40 1.20
C GLN A 56 2.83 19.44 0.13
N ALA A 57 2.09 20.56 0.12
CA ALA A 57 2.45 21.72 -0.67
C ALA A 57 3.81 22.26 -0.19
N VAL A 58 4.70 22.59 -1.12
CA VAL A 58 5.99 23.23 -0.79
C VAL A 58 5.70 24.69 -0.47
N GLY A 59 5.23 24.98 0.75
CA GLY A 59 4.93 26.35 1.16
C GLY A 59 4.16 26.55 2.46
N THR A 60 3.44 25.56 2.99
CA THR A 60 2.66 25.73 4.23
C THR A 60 3.39 25.08 5.41
N GLN A 61 4.48 25.72 5.85
CA GLN A 61 4.90 25.61 7.25
C GLN A 61 4.21 26.76 8.00
N GLU A 62 2.96 26.55 8.40
CA GLU A 62 2.33 27.39 9.41
C GLU A 62 2.31 26.62 10.73
N GLN A 63 3.27 27.03 11.55
CA GLN A 63 3.40 26.93 13.00
C GLN A 63 2.24 26.31 13.78
N GLU A 64 2.51 25.16 14.40
CA GLU A 64 2.13 24.92 15.80
C GLU A 64 3.19 24.04 16.48
N ALA A 65 4.43 24.53 16.49
CA ALA A 65 5.46 24.05 17.41
C ALA A 65 5.17 24.70 18.78
N VAL A 66 4.33 24.05 19.59
CA VAL A 66 4.21 24.40 21.00
C VAL A 66 5.53 23.99 21.68
N ALA A 67 6.31 25.00 22.03
CA ALA A 67 7.54 24.88 22.77
C ALA A 67 7.28 24.28 24.16
N GLN A 68 8.01 23.21 24.51
CA GLN A 68 8.41 22.97 25.89
C GLN A 68 9.93 22.75 25.94
N PRO A 69 10.67 23.59 26.69
CA PRO A 69 12.10 23.42 26.88
C PRO A 69 12.36 22.43 28.01
N GLN A 70 13.17 21.40 27.75
CA GLN A 70 13.80 20.66 28.85
C GLN A 70 15.30 20.52 28.58
N GLN A 71 16.06 21.26 29.37
CA GLN A 71 17.52 21.26 29.42
C GLN A 71 18.02 19.99 30.12
N THR A 72 18.97 19.33 29.44
CA THR A 72 20.18 18.56 29.82
C THR A 72 20.58 18.46 31.32
N PRO A 73 21.42 17.46 31.77
CA PRO A 73 22.71 17.13 31.13
C PRO A 73 23.27 15.69 31.20
N ALA A 74 24.12 15.43 30.19
CA ALA A 74 25.40 14.70 30.23
C ALA A 74 25.46 13.22 30.65
N GLN A 75 25.90 12.39 29.70
CA GLN A 75 27.00 11.44 29.94
C GLN A 75 27.75 11.16 28.62
N THR A 76 29.07 11.19 28.70
CA THR A 76 30.05 11.11 27.62
C THR A 76 30.77 9.75 27.70
N GLN A 77 31.28 9.27 26.55
CA GLN A 77 32.18 8.11 26.32
C GLN A 77 31.45 6.76 26.22
N SER A 78 31.59 5.96 25.15
CA SER A 78 32.86 5.44 24.61
C SER A 78 32.68 4.95 23.16
N VAL A 79 33.79 4.99 22.40
CA VAL A 79 33.96 4.54 21.01
C VAL A 79 34.18 3.01 20.99
N GLU A 80 33.89 2.38 19.84
CA GLU A 80 34.54 1.14 19.30
C GLU A 80 33.67 -0.12 19.16
N SER A 81 33.11 -0.33 17.96
CA SER A 81 33.40 -1.45 17.03
C SER A 81 32.27 -1.65 16.01
N VAL A 82 32.64 -1.61 14.72
CA VAL A 82 31.76 -1.62 13.55
C VAL A 82 31.65 -3.05 12.98
N PRO A 83 30.45 -3.62 12.79
CA PRO A 83 30.17 -4.57 11.71
C PRO A 83 29.63 -3.82 10.47
N PRO A 84 29.80 -4.37 9.25
CA PRO A 84 29.51 -3.63 8.02
C PRO A 84 28.02 -3.34 7.90
N VAL A 85 27.69 -2.05 7.94
CA VAL A 85 26.34 -1.53 7.67
C VAL A 85 26.07 -1.72 6.17
N PRO A 86 24.96 -2.38 5.78
CA PRO A 86 24.56 -2.45 4.37
C PRO A 86 24.30 -1.03 3.84
N GLU A 87 24.68 -0.80 2.58
CA GLU A 87 24.51 0.48 1.87
C GLU A 87 23.19 1.19 2.23
N PRO A 88 23.23 2.50 2.58
CA PRO A 88 22.02 3.29 2.68
C PRO A 88 21.35 3.27 1.31
N ALA A 89 20.15 2.68 1.24
CA ALA A 89 19.26 2.87 0.10
C ALA A 89 19.15 4.38 -0.17
N GLU A 90 19.45 4.82 -1.40
CA GLU A 90 19.27 6.22 -1.79
C GLU A 90 17.86 6.66 -1.36
N PRO A 91 17.71 7.77 -0.61
CA PRO A 91 16.38 8.25 -0.26
C PRO A 91 15.61 8.52 -1.56
N PRO A 92 14.30 8.17 -1.62
CA PRO A 92 13.50 8.34 -2.83
C PRO A 92 13.60 9.81 -3.26
N LYS A 93 14.19 10.05 -4.44
CA LYS A 93 14.38 11.39 -4.98
C LYS A 93 12.98 12.04 -5.08
N PRO A 94 12.72 13.16 -4.39
CA PRO A 94 11.41 13.79 -4.43
C PRO A 94 11.13 14.28 -5.85
N THR A 95 10.13 13.69 -6.50
CA THR A 95 9.73 14.09 -7.85
C THR A 95 8.87 15.35 -7.72
N ILE A 96 9.37 16.48 -8.24
CA ILE A 96 8.62 17.74 -8.27
C ILE A 96 7.56 17.63 -9.37
N LEU A 97 6.29 17.75 -8.99
CA LEU A 97 5.16 17.72 -9.91
C LEU A 97 4.39 19.04 -9.83
N TYR A 98 3.72 19.41 -10.91
CA TYR A 98 3.01 20.68 -11.02
C TYR A 98 1.49 20.45 -11.05
N PHE A 99 0.79 20.99 -10.06
CA PHE A 99 -0.67 20.84 -9.93
C PHE A 99 -1.36 22.20 -9.82
N LYS A 100 -2.56 22.30 -10.40
CA LYS A 100 -3.44 23.45 -10.19
C LYS A 100 -4.16 23.28 -8.85
N PRO A 101 -4.05 24.24 -7.91
CA PRO A 101 -4.82 24.18 -6.67
C PRO A 101 -6.32 24.31 -7.00
N LEU A 102 -7.13 23.52 -6.31
CA LEU A 102 -8.58 23.55 -6.42
C LEU A 102 -9.18 24.50 -5.38
N SER A 103 -10.36 25.03 -5.66
CA SER A 103 -11.15 25.72 -4.64
C SER A 103 -11.64 24.74 -3.57
N GLU A 104 -11.92 25.21 -2.36
CA GLU A 104 -12.33 24.34 -1.24
C GLU A 104 -13.53 23.44 -1.58
N ILE A 105 -14.52 23.97 -2.31
CA ILE A 105 -15.71 23.22 -2.74
C ILE A 105 -15.32 22.11 -3.73
N GLU A 106 -14.43 22.41 -4.68
CA GLU A 106 -13.93 21.44 -5.65
C GLU A 106 -13.05 20.37 -4.98
N THR A 107 -12.26 20.76 -3.98
CA THR A 107 -11.44 19.87 -3.16
C THR A 107 -12.32 18.86 -2.43
N ILE A 108 -13.39 19.30 -1.76
CA ILE A 108 -14.33 18.42 -1.06
C ILE A 108 -15.00 17.44 -2.04
N GLU A 109 -15.40 17.92 -3.22
CA GLU A 109 -16.00 17.05 -4.22
C GLU A 109 -14.99 16.02 -4.77
N ALA A 110 -13.76 16.45 -5.06
CA ALA A 110 -12.69 15.58 -5.53
C ALA A 110 -12.30 14.53 -4.47
N GLU A 111 -12.21 14.93 -3.20
CA GLU A 111 -11.96 14.04 -2.07
C GLU A 111 -13.09 13.04 -1.88
N ARG A 112 -14.36 13.45 -2.04
CA ARG A 112 -15.50 12.54 -2.00
C ARG A 112 -15.41 11.48 -3.10
N LEU A 113 -15.02 11.86 -4.32
CA LEU A 113 -14.84 10.88 -5.41
C LEU A 113 -13.64 9.95 -5.13
N LEU A 114 -12.55 10.49 -4.58
CA LEU A 114 -11.36 9.73 -4.26
C LEU A 114 -11.59 8.75 -3.10
N SER A 115 -12.30 9.16 -2.05
CA SER A 115 -12.67 8.30 -0.91
C SER A 115 -13.55 7.11 -1.30
N VAL A 116 -14.24 7.16 -2.45
CA VAL A 116 -14.93 6.01 -3.05
C VAL A 116 -14.00 5.21 -3.97
N ALA A 117 -13.14 5.88 -4.74
CA ALA A 117 -12.23 5.24 -5.67
C ALA A 117 -11.17 4.37 -4.97
N VAL A 118 -10.59 4.85 -3.87
CA VAL A 118 -9.55 4.15 -3.08
C VAL A 118 -10.03 2.79 -2.54
N PRO A 119 -11.16 2.68 -1.83
CA PRO A 119 -11.67 1.36 -1.44
C PRO A 119 -12.10 0.56 -2.66
N GLY A 120 -12.61 1.20 -3.73
CA GLY A 120 -12.93 0.53 -4.99
C GLY A 120 -11.71 -0.15 -5.63
N ARG A 121 -10.52 0.41 -5.47
CA ARG A 121 -9.24 -0.18 -5.91
C ARG A 121 -8.89 -1.42 -5.08
N SER A 122 -8.91 -1.28 -3.76
CA SER A 122 -8.65 -2.35 -2.80
C SER A 122 -9.60 -3.55 -3.03
N ILE A 123 -10.91 -3.27 -3.10
CA ILE A 123 -11.95 -4.28 -3.41
C ILE A 123 -11.74 -4.87 -4.80
N GLY A 124 -11.36 -4.06 -5.79
CA GLY A 124 -11.17 -4.50 -7.18
C GLY A 124 -10.05 -5.52 -7.38
N ARG A 125 -9.13 -5.68 -6.41
CA ARG A 125 -8.07 -6.70 -6.44
C ARG A 125 -8.53 -8.06 -5.93
N LEU A 126 -9.64 -8.13 -5.20
CA LEU A 126 -10.17 -9.39 -4.69
C LEU A 126 -10.72 -10.24 -5.85
N PRO A 127 -10.72 -11.58 -5.72
CA PRO A 127 -11.31 -12.45 -6.72
C PRO A 127 -12.82 -12.17 -6.87
N MET A 128 -13.33 -12.26 -8.10
CA MET A 128 -14.74 -12.03 -8.49
C MET A 128 -15.28 -10.59 -8.34
N THR A 129 -14.59 -9.73 -7.61
CA THR A 129 -14.88 -8.28 -7.58
C THR A 129 -14.13 -7.58 -8.71
N GLY A 130 -14.59 -6.39 -9.09
CA GLY A 130 -13.96 -5.62 -10.17
C GLY A 130 -13.82 -4.16 -9.77
N SER A 131 -13.00 -3.43 -10.52
CA SER A 131 -12.73 -2.00 -10.30
C SER A 131 -13.87 -1.07 -10.76
N ASN A 132 -15.11 -1.57 -10.74
CA ASN A 132 -16.32 -0.86 -11.21
C ASN A 132 -16.59 0.42 -10.42
N LEU A 133 -16.20 0.47 -9.15
CA LEU A 133 -16.34 1.66 -8.31
C LEU A 133 -15.18 2.64 -8.53
N MET A 134 -13.98 2.15 -8.86
CA MET A 134 -12.80 2.99 -9.00
C MET A 134 -12.79 3.71 -10.35
N VAL A 135 -12.91 2.97 -11.46
CA VAL A 135 -12.75 3.51 -12.81
C VAL A 135 -13.66 4.71 -13.13
N PRO A 136 -14.98 4.68 -12.89
CA PRO A 136 -15.84 5.82 -13.23
C PRO A 136 -15.55 7.05 -12.37
N ASN A 137 -15.23 6.87 -11.08
CA ASN A 137 -14.85 7.97 -10.20
C ASN A 137 -13.52 8.58 -10.63
N CYS A 138 -12.51 7.76 -10.99
CA CYS A 138 -11.26 8.25 -11.56
C CYS A 138 -11.48 9.06 -12.83
N ARG A 139 -12.33 8.57 -13.75
CA ARG A 139 -12.68 9.29 -14.99
C ARG A 139 -13.36 10.62 -14.71
N GLN A 140 -14.26 10.65 -13.73
CA GLN A 140 -14.95 11.88 -13.33
C GLN A 140 -13.98 12.91 -12.77
N ILE A 141 -13.03 12.50 -11.92
CA ILE A 141 -11.97 13.38 -11.40
C ILE A 141 -11.10 13.92 -12.56
N ILE A 142 -10.66 13.05 -13.47
CA ILE A 142 -9.82 13.44 -14.61
C ILE A 142 -10.56 14.42 -15.53
N SER A 143 -11.86 14.20 -15.76
CA SER A 143 -12.67 15.07 -16.61
C SER A 143 -12.93 16.44 -15.99
N LYS A 144 -13.18 16.50 -14.67
CA LYS A 144 -13.50 17.75 -13.97
C LYS A 144 -12.26 18.58 -13.68
N TRP A 145 -11.19 17.94 -13.21
CA TRP A 145 -9.99 18.62 -12.71
C TRP A 145 -8.70 18.02 -13.26
N PRO A 146 -8.48 18.07 -14.58
CA PRO A 146 -7.41 17.34 -15.27
C PRO A 146 -5.98 17.68 -14.83
N ASP A 147 -5.77 18.87 -14.27
CA ASP A 147 -4.46 19.36 -13.83
C ASP A 147 -4.33 19.43 -12.29
N SER A 148 -5.28 18.88 -11.55
CA SER A 148 -5.23 18.80 -10.09
C SER A 148 -4.38 17.62 -9.60
N TRP A 149 -4.02 17.65 -8.31
CA TRP A 149 -3.43 16.49 -7.64
C TRP A 149 -4.33 15.25 -7.72
N TYR A 150 -5.64 15.42 -7.55
CA TYR A 150 -6.61 14.33 -7.60
C TYR A 150 -6.61 13.63 -8.97
N ALA A 151 -6.45 14.38 -10.07
CA ALA A 151 -6.32 13.77 -11.39
C ALA A 151 -5.03 12.98 -11.55
N TYR A 152 -3.90 13.46 -11.02
CA TYR A 152 -2.68 12.66 -10.99
C TYR A 152 -2.89 11.35 -10.22
N ARG A 153 -3.52 11.42 -9.05
CA ARG A 153 -3.82 10.23 -8.24
C ARG A 153 -4.78 9.26 -8.94
N ALA A 154 -5.81 9.79 -9.60
CA ALA A 154 -6.74 9.01 -10.41
C ALA A 154 -6.03 8.28 -11.57
N LYS A 155 -5.13 8.97 -12.28
CA LYS A 155 -4.31 8.35 -13.34
C LYS A 155 -3.37 7.28 -12.80
N GLN A 156 -2.75 7.53 -11.65
CA GLN A 156 -1.91 6.54 -10.97
C GLN A 156 -2.70 5.27 -10.62
N MET A 157 -3.90 5.40 -10.06
CA MET A 157 -4.78 4.26 -9.79
C MET A 157 -5.15 3.47 -11.06
N LEU A 158 -5.37 4.16 -12.19
CA LEU A 158 -5.65 3.53 -13.47
C LEU A 158 -4.42 2.82 -14.06
N ALA A 159 -3.23 3.40 -13.89
CA ALA A 159 -1.96 2.79 -14.32
C ALA A 159 -1.61 1.54 -13.54
N ASP A 160 -1.94 1.51 -12.25
CA ASP A 160 -1.69 0.37 -11.37
C ASP A 160 -2.69 -0.79 -11.59
N LEU A 161 -3.72 -0.63 -12.44
CA LEU A 161 -4.65 -1.73 -12.77
C LEU A 161 -3.94 -2.90 -13.46
N PRO A 162 -4.31 -4.16 -13.17
CA PRO A 162 -3.81 -5.29 -13.93
C PRO A 162 -4.31 -5.21 -15.38
N GLU A 163 -3.49 -5.67 -16.34
CA GLU A 163 -3.80 -5.56 -17.77
C GLU A 163 -5.18 -6.13 -18.16
N ARG A 164 -5.60 -7.21 -17.49
CA ARG A 164 -6.93 -7.80 -17.66
C ARG A 164 -8.03 -6.77 -17.43
N ASP A 165 -7.92 -6.00 -16.36
CA ASP A 165 -8.93 -5.01 -15.99
C ASP A 165 -8.79 -3.75 -16.86
N GLN A 166 -7.58 -3.34 -17.23
CA GLN A 166 -7.38 -2.26 -18.20
C GLN A 166 -8.11 -2.55 -19.52
N LYS A 167 -8.00 -3.79 -20.03
CA LYS A 167 -8.73 -4.25 -21.23
C LYS A 167 -10.24 -4.30 -21.00
N ARG A 168 -10.70 -4.79 -19.83
CA ARG A 168 -12.12 -4.87 -19.47
C ARG A 168 -12.81 -3.49 -19.46
N TYR A 169 -12.10 -2.46 -18.99
CA TYR A 169 -12.63 -1.10 -18.87
C TYR A 169 -12.23 -0.16 -20.02
N SER A 170 -11.51 -0.66 -21.03
CA SER A 170 -11.01 0.11 -22.16
C SER A 170 -10.24 1.37 -21.71
N VAL A 171 -9.29 1.19 -20.78
CA VAL A 171 -8.46 2.30 -20.30
C VAL A 171 -7.56 2.80 -21.44
N THR A 172 -7.61 4.09 -21.73
CA THR A 172 -6.87 4.66 -22.86
C THR A 172 -5.44 5.03 -22.46
N LYS A 173 -4.53 5.12 -23.43
CA LYS A 173 -3.15 5.58 -23.17
C LYS A 173 -3.10 7.01 -22.62
N GLU A 174 -4.08 7.84 -22.97
CA GLU A 174 -4.19 9.22 -22.47
C GLU A 174 -4.58 9.27 -20.99
N GLU A 175 -5.41 8.33 -20.54
CA GLU A 175 -5.74 8.14 -19.13
C GLU A 175 -4.52 7.68 -18.32
N LEU A 176 -3.59 6.97 -18.95
CA LEU A 176 -2.34 6.51 -18.34
C LEU A 176 -1.20 7.55 -18.40
N ASP A 177 -1.30 8.55 -19.26
CA ASP A 177 -0.23 9.54 -19.45
C ASP A 177 -0.12 10.50 -18.26
N MET A 178 0.93 10.31 -17.46
CA MET A 178 1.29 11.16 -16.31
C MET A 178 2.33 12.24 -16.67
N SER A 179 2.88 12.22 -17.89
CA SER A 179 3.92 13.17 -18.34
C SER A 179 3.48 14.62 -18.27
N ARG A 180 2.15 14.81 -18.34
CA ARG A 180 1.47 16.10 -18.19
C ARG A 180 1.82 16.82 -16.88
N PHE A 181 2.02 16.10 -15.78
CA PHE A 181 2.29 16.69 -14.45
C PHE A 181 3.76 16.99 -14.19
N ALA A 182 4.67 16.47 -15.02
CA ALA A 182 6.10 16.73 -14.91
C ALA A 182 6.52 18.11 -15.44
N LYS A 183 5.63 18.80 -16.18
CA LYS A 183 5.91 20.10 -16.78
C LYS A 183 5.06 21.20 -16.13
N PRO A 184 5.64 22.40 -15.88
CA PRO A 184 4.88 23.53 -15.39
C PRO A 184 3.86 24.01 -16.44
N ARG A 185 2.67 24.38 -15.96
CA ARG A 185 1.55 24.89 -16.77
C ARG A 185 0.93 26.15 -16.16
N PRO A 186 0.17 26.94 -16.94
CA PRO A 186 -0.51 28.12 -16.43
C PRO A 186 -1.38 27.79 -15.21
N GLY A 187 -1.12 28.46 -14.08
CA GLY A 187 -1.86 28.27 -12.83
C GLY A 187 -1.51 27.02 -12.02
N SER A 188 -0.43 26.31 -12.38
CA SER A 188 0.08 25.18 -11.59
C SER A 188 1.18 25.62 -10.62
N GLN A 189 1.18 25.03 -9.43
CA GLN A 189 2.18 25.21 -8.39
C GLN A 189 3.01 23.93 -8.24
N PRO A 190 4.29 24.03 -7.84
CA PRO A 190 5.13 22.87 -7.59
C PRO A 190 4.78 22.19 -6.26
N PHE A 191 4.59 20.88 -6.31
CA PHE A 191 4.38 20.01 -5.15
C PHE A 191 5.48 18.96 -5.09
N LYS A 192 5.92 18.63 -3.89
CA LYS A 192 6.83 17.51 -3.64
C LYS A 192 5.97 16.28 -3.41
N VAL A 193 6.15 15.27 -4.26
CA VAL A 193 5.49 13.98 -4.09
C VAL A 193 6.55 12.96 -3.78
N GLU A 194 6.42 12.30 -2.64
CA GLU A 194 7.24 11.15 -2.31
C GLU A 194 6.76 9.97 -3.14
N GLU A 195 7.59 9.56 -4.09
CA GLU A 195 7.30 8.42 -4.94
C GLU A 195 7.55 7.14 -4.13
N SER A 196 6.52 6.64 -3.44
CA SER A 196 6.58 5.33 -2.79
C SER A 196 6.55 4.26 -3.89
N ARG A 197 7.73 3.83 -4.34
CA ARG A 197 7.87 2.76 -5.34
C ARG A 197 8.25 1.44 -4.68
#